data_AF-A0A8H7RFW8-F1
#
_entry.id   AF-A0A8H7RFW8-F1
#
_cell.length_a   1.000
_cell.length_b   1.000
_cell.length_c   1.000
_cell.angle_alpha   90.00
_cell.angle_beta   90.00
_cell.angle_gamma   90.00
#
_symmetry.space_group_name_H-M   'P 1'
#
loop_
_entity.id
_entity.type
_entity.pdbx_description
1 polymer ?
#
loop_
_entity_poly.entity_id
_entity_poly.type
_entity_poly.pdbx_seq_one_letter_code
_entity_poly.pdbx_strand_id
1 'polypeptide(L)'
;MSSSSNSHTESTRMAFNADQQRIHNMENAAIEASLACETRSIVERIRPVNTIYAYIPKQEKFKKWCVERHYPNDIVSEMKIVRYVKELFEKGMQSTVRNADGTTSTTRTGYSHETLKMHIKALVDLHNKQKVEYEGMMSLKHPRGETLKSFKSSLKRLCSRVRQSENFVDPGIGSIQDGYNVEQLGQIADYYFGRKKKARDALRDRMVFLLNHMMMLRGETLRDTNLNHLFSLEFKDEGATRCPVFVMMIMGGKTNQEQHKLYSGVIRHKNVQMCAFGAVSFFLFYHFHVQGETFPDFSKNENWFDTKLARGRSLNKPVSYNTQLNSVNNAFAAVGINSVKKTHSGRQAGAREAEMAGLSHNHIRRVGRWNSESMENNYLTCVPRTAIRVIQGFPEDKGCFWLSRALVTPSLSLQKKIFPMVEEWQQNMQEDSSCQTICGEGFLKLLVELRTIILQDAVFFKQLVPDHEIFSHEVFQCEEFTTFAEELNRTINSTTPPAEVEIQRVVPEINSRISDLSSQIQSLYRASGSNNAVSNEVIEAISSNVVKKMEEKFGNALGIYTQPLSSISATANIAANTATSTRRRGRR
;
A
#
# COMPACT_ATOMS: atom_id res chain seq x y z
N MET A 1 32.24 31.61 76.15
CA MET A 1 31.56 32.57 75.26
C MET A 1 31.89 32.31 73.78
N SER A 2 31.82 31.06 73.30
CA SER A 2 32.23 30.70 71.92
C SER A 2 31.20 29.85 71.16
N SER A 3 29.96 29.73 71.66
CA SER A 3 28.90 28.91 71.05
C SER A 3 27.77 29.71 70.39
N SER A 4 27.69 31.02 70.59
CA SER A 4 26.60 31.89 70.10
C SER A 4 26.93 32.67 68.82
N SER A 5 28.19 32.70 68.38
CA SER A 5 28.61 33.36 67.14
C SER A 5 28.54 32.47 65.89
N ASN A 6 28.51 31.14 66.06
CA ASN A 6 28.45 30.17 64.95
C ASN A 6 27.02 29.92 64.43
N SER A 7 25.99 30.04 65.28
CA SER A 7 24.59 29.79 64.88
C SER A 7 24.01 30.92 64.01
N HIS A 8 24.42 32.16 64.24
CA HIS A 8 23.99 33.31 63.42
C HIS A 8 24.64 33.33 62.03
N THR A 9 25.90 32.90 61.90
CA THR A 9 26.59 32.80 60.61
C THR A 9 26.05 31.64 59.76
N GLU A 10 25.67 30.52 60.36
CA GLU A 10 24.98 29.42 59.67
C GLU A 10 23.57 29.79 59.21
N SER A 11 22.76 30.43 60.06
CA SER A 11 21.41 30.88 59.68
C SER A 11 21.43 31.91 58.55
N THR A 12 22.42 32.81 58.55
CA THR A 12 22.57 33.83 57.49
C THR A 12 23.08 33.22 56.18
N ARG A 13 23.98 32.23 56.24
CA ARG A 13 24.39 31.44 55.06
C ARG A 13 23.26 30.60 54.48
N MET A 14 22.42 29.99 55.32
CA MET A 14 21.26 29.23 54.85
C MET A 14 20.20 30.13 54.19
N ALA A 15 19.95 31.33 54.74
CA ALA A 15 19.04 32.30 54.13
C ALA A 15 19.58 32.84 52.79
N PHE A 16 20.87 33.18 52.72
CA PHE A 16 21.53 33.60 51.49
C PHE A 16 21.50 32.50 50.40
N ASN A 17 21.72 31.25 50.77
CA ASN A 17 21.62 30.11 49.86
C ASN A 17 20.17 29.87 49.39
N ALA A 18 19.16 30.09 50.26
CA ALA A 18 17.76 29.97 49.89
C ALA A 18 17.30 31.08 48.93
N ASP A 19 17.80 32.31 49.09
CA ASP A 19 17.54 33.42 48.19
C ASP A 19 18.26 33.25 46.84
N GLN A 20 19.51 32.78 46.84
CA GLN A 20 20.19 32.39 45.59
C GLN A 20 19.46 31.25 44.88
N GLN A 21 18.97 30.24 45.62
CA GLN A 21 18.17 29.16 45.05
C GLN A 21 16.85 29.66 44.47
N ARG A 22 16.18 30.62 45.11
CA ARG A 22 14.97 31.27 44.57
C ARG A 22 15.26 32.02 43.28
N ILE A 23 16.33 32.82 43.24
CA ILE A 23 16.76 33.54 42.03
C ILE A 23 17.03 32.54 40.90
N HIS A 24 17.78 31.48 41.18
CA HIS A 24 18.09 30.46 40.19
C HIS A 24 16.84 29.70 39.71
N ASN A 25 15.88 29.41 40.60
CA ASN A 25 14.60 28.82 40.23
C ASN A 25 13.76 29.76 39.35
N MET A 26 13.78 31.08 39.61
CA MET A 26 13.11 32.07 38.78
C MET A 26 13.75 32.23 37.41
N GLU A 27 15.09 32.23 37.35
CA GLU A 27 15.85 32.24 36.11
C GLU A 27 15.56 30.98 35.27
N ASN A 28 15.60 29.79 35.88
CA ASN A 28 15.26 28.54 35.21
C ASN A 28 13.81 28.53 34.70
N ALA A 29 12.85 29.00 35.49
CA ALA A 29 11.46 29.11 35.06
C ALA A 29 11.28 30.08 33.88
N ALA A 30 12.03 31.19 33.84
CA ALA A 30 12.01 32.13 32.72
C ALA A 30 12.63 31.52 31.45
N ILE A 31 13.72 30.77 31.59
CA ILE A 31 14.36 30.03 30.48
C ILE A 31 13.41 28.97 29.93
N GLU A 32 12.78 28.17 30.79
CA GLU A 32 11.81 27.13 30.39
C GLU A 32 10.60 27.73 29.67
N ALA A 33 10.06 28.86 30.15
CA ALA A 33 8.95 29.57 29.50
C ALA A 33 9.35 30.11 28.11
N SER A 34 10.55 30.68 28.00
CA SER A 34 11.11 31.13 26.71
C SER A 34 11.25 29.97 25.72
N LEU A 35 11.84 28.85 26.17
CA LEU A 35 12.02 27.65 25.34
C LEU A 35 10.69 27.04 24.89
N ALA A 36 9.67 27.05 25.76
CA ALA A 36 8.32 26.60 25.43
C ALA A 36 7.67 27.48 24.35
N CYS A 37 7.89 28.79 24.39
CA CYS A 37 7.41 29.74 23.37
C CYS A 37 8.11 29.52 22.02
N GLU A 38 9.43 29.41 22.01
CA GLU A 38 10.22 29.16 20.80
C GLU A 38 9.84 27.83 20.14
N THR A 39 9.81 26.75 20.93
CA THR A 39 9.40 25.42 20.46
C THR A 39 8.02 25.44 19.82
N ARG A 40 7.10 26.23 20.36
CA ARG A 40 5.75 26.37 19.81
C ARG A 40 5.73 27.13 18.48
N SER A 41 6.47 28.22 18.36
CA SER A 41 6.59 28.94 17.09
C SER A 41 7.05 28.00 15.97
N ILE A 42 8.00 27.11 16.29
CA ILE A 42 8.46 26.06 15.36
C ILE A 42 7.32 25.09 15.06
N VAL A 43 6.64 24.53 16.07
CA VAL A 43 5.51 23.59 15.90
C VAL A 43 4.38 24.18 15.05
N GLU A 44 4.09 25.48 15.18
CA GLU A 44 3.08 26.16 14.36
C GLU A 44 3.54 26.34 12.90
N ARG A 45 4.82 26.66 12.67
CA ARG A 45 5.40 26.77 11.32
C ARG A 45 5.43 25.44 10.58
N ILE A 46 5.78 24.35 11.25
CA ILE A 46 5.88 23.00 10.64
C ILE A 46 4.53 22.27 10.55
N ARG A 47 3.46 22.84 11.10
CA ARG A 47 2.15 22.19 11.17
C ARG A 47 1.61 21.94 9.76
N PRO A 48 1.10 20.73 9.45
CA PRO A 48 0.47 20.48 8.16
C PRO A 48 -0.69 21.45 7.90
N VAL A 49 -0.66 22.12 6.75
CA VAL A 49 -1.64 23.15 6.35
C VAL A 49 -3.09 22.63 6.44
N ASN A 50 -3.31 21.37 6.06
CA ASN A 50 -4.63 20.72 6.15
C ASN A 50 -5.15 20.61 7.59
N THR A 51 -4.27 20.47 8.59
CA THR A 51 -4.65 20.45 10.00
C THR A 51 -5.12 21.83 10.45
N ILE A 52 -4.46 22.89 9.98
CA ILE A 52 -4.85 24.28 10.27
C ILE A 52 -6.25 24.56 9.70
N TYR A 53 -6.46 24.28 8.41
CA TYR A 53 -7.76 24.44 7.75
C TYR A 53 -8.87 23.60 8.40
N ALA A 54 -8.55 22.43 8.94
CA ALA A 54 -9.53 21.59 9.63
C ALA A 54 -9.86 22.08 11.05
N TYR A 55 -8.90 22.69 11.76
CA TYR A 55 -9.04 23.04 13.18
C TYR A 55 -9.62 24.43 13.38
N ILE A 56 -9.17 25.45 12.64
CA ILE A 56 -9.60 26.85 12.84
C ILE A 56 -11.12 26.99 12.81
N PRO A 57 -11.86 26.49 11.79
CA PRO A 57 -13.32 26.65 11.76
C PRO A 57 -14.02 25.99 12.95
N LYS A 58 -13.42 24.93 13.51
CA LYS A 58 -13.97 24.21 14.68
C LYS A 58 -13.71 24.96 15.98
N GLN A 59 -12.55 25.60 16.09
CA GLN A 59 -12.20 26.49 17.20
C GLN A 59 -13.12 27.71 17.21
N GLU A 60 -13.30 28.38 16.07
CA GLU A 60 -14.21 29.52 15.94
C GLU A 60 -15.66 29.16 16.24
N LYS A 61 -16.13 28.00 15.77
CA LYS A 61 -17.47 27.50 16.12
C LYS A 61 -17.65 27.30 17.62
N PHE A 62 -16.60 26.90 18.34
CA PHE A 62 -16.66 26.76 19.80
C PHE A 62 -16.63 28.11 20.51
N LYS A 63 -15.80 29.06 20.07
CA LYS A 63 -15.79 30.43 20.61
C LYS A 63 -17.16 31.08 20.50
N LYS A 64 -17.78 30.99 19.31
CA LYS A 64 -19.16 31.45 19.10
C LYS A 64 -20.16 30.77 20.04
N TRP A 65 -20.04 29.45 20.20
CA TRP A 65 -20.88 28.70 21.13
C TRP A 65 -20.69 29.15 22.60
N CYS A 66 -19.48 29.50 23.02
CA CYS A 66 -19.23 30.04 24.36
C CYS A 66 -20.00 31.34 24.59
N VAL A 67 -20.00 32.25 23.60
CA VAL A 67 -20.76 33.51 23.64
C VAL A 67 -22.27 33.23 23.68
N GLU A 68 -22.77 32.35 22.81
CA GLU A 68 -24.20 31.97 22.75
C GLU A 68 -24.71 31.34 24.06
N ARG A 69 -23.82 30.72 24.85
CA ARG A 69 -24.15 30.12 26.15
C ARG A 69 -23.76 30.97 27.34
N HIS A 70 -23.42 32.24 27.11
CA HIS A 70 -23.08 33.23 28.13
C HIS A 70 -21.93 32.77 29.05
N TYR A 71 -20.96 32.02 28.52
CA TYR A 71 -19.73 31.77 29.27
C TYR A 71 -18.90 33.06 29.37
N PRO A 72 -18.23 33.31 30.50
CA PRO A 72 -17.44 34.53 30.69
C PRO A 72 -16.21 34.61 29.79
N ASN A 73 -15.77 33.47 29.24
CA ASN A 73 -14.63 33.37 28.35
C ASN A 73 -14.75 32.13 27.45
N ASP A 74 -13.92 32.07 26.43
CA ASP A 74 -13.76 30.93 25.53
C ASP A 74 -12.66 29.95 25.98
N ILE A 75 -12.17 30.07 27.23
CA ILE A 75 -11.15 29.17 27.78
C ILE A 75 -11.70 27.74 27.77
N VAL A 76 -10.95 26.84 27.14
CA VAL A 76 -11.33 25.44 26.96
C VAL A 76 -11.15 24.68 28.28
N SER A 77 -12.25 24.07 28.76
CA SER A 77 -12.26 23.14 29.88
C SER A 77 -12.87 21.79 29.47
N GLU A 78 -12.60 20.75 30.26
CA GLU A 78 -13.15 19.41 30.00
C GLU A 78 -14.69 19.43 29.84
N MET A 79 -15.39 20.07 30.77
CA MET A 79 -16.86 20.12 30.77
C MET A 79 -17.42 20.95 29.61
N LYS A 80 -16.73 22.04 29.21
CA LYS A 80 -17.12 22.81 28.02
C LYS A 80 -16.99 21.94 26.75
N ILE A 81 -15.94 21.14 26.62
CA ILE A 81 -15.80 20.21 25.48
C ILE A 81 -16.93 19.19 25.46
N VAL A 82 -17.20 18.53 26.59
CA VAL A 82 -18.24 17.49 26.68
C VAL A 82 -19.61 18.08 26.34
N ARG A 83 -19.97 19.21 26.95
CA ARG A 83 -21.24 19.89 26.68
C ARG A 83 -21.37 20.33 25.22
N TYR A 84 -20.34 20.99 24.68
CA TYR A 84 -20.34 21.45 23.30
C TYR A 84 -20.52 20.29 22.30
N VAL A 85 -19.76 19.21 22.47
CA VAL A 85 -19.81 18.06 21.54
C VAL A 85 -21.12 17.29 21.68
N LYS A 86 -21.68 17.17 22.89
CA LYS A 86 -23.01 16.59 23.11
C LYS A 86 -24.08 17.40 22.38
N GLU A 87 -24.05 18.72 22.50
CA GLU A 87 -25.00 19.58 21.80
C GLU A 87 -24.80 19.58 20.28
N LEU A 88 -23.57 19.46 19.78
CA LEU A 88 -23.33 19.25 18.36
C LEU A 88 -23.98 17.96 17.87
N PHE A 89 -23.81 16.86 18.63
CA PHE A 89 -24.41 15.58 18.32
C PHE A 89 -25.95 15.67 18.26
N GLU A 90 -26.58 16.32 19.24
CA GLU A 90 -28.04 16.53 19.30
C GLU A 90 -28.55 17.50 18.22
N LYS A 91 -27.82 18.58 17.93
CA LYS A 91 -28.20 19.55 16.90
C LYS A 91 -28.08 18.95 15.49
N GLY A 92 -27.11 18.09 15.24
CA GLY A 92 -26.81 17.63 13.89
C GLY A 92 -26.36 18.76 12.96
N MET A 93 -26.35 18.49 11.66
CA MET A 93 -25.90 19.38 10.60
C MET A 93 -26.91 19.38 9.46
N GLN A 94 -27.12 20.53 8.82
CA GLN A 94 -27.84 20.59 7.55
C GLN A 94 -26.90 20.16 6.42
N SER A 95 -27.31 19.14 5.68
CA SER A 95 -26.64 18.66 4.48
C SER A 95 -27.52 18.95 3.28
N THR A 96 -26.96 19.68 2.32
CA THR A 96 -27.64 20.05 1.08
C THR A 96 -27.07 19.19 -0.04
N VAL A 97 -27.90 18.37 -0.64
CA VAL A 97 -27.55 17.47 -1.75
C VAL A 97 -28.25 17.95 -3.00
N ARG A 98 -27.50 18.06 -4.10
CA ARG A 98 -28.07 18.31 -5.43
C ARG A 98 -28.44 16.98 -6.05
N ASN A 99 -29.72 16.82 -6.35
CA ASN A 99 -30.29 15.62 -6.94
C ASN A 99 -29.96 15.53 -8.43
N ALA A 100 -30.12 14.35 -9.01
CA ALA A 100 -29.84 14.07 -10.42
C ALA A 100 -30.74 14.89 -11.38
N ASP A 101 -31.92 15.29 -10.93
CA ASP A 101 -32.87 16.18 -11.63
C ASP A 101 -32.50 17.67 -11.54
N GLY A 102 -31.39 18.01 -10.87
CA GLY A 102 -30.93 19.38 -10.68
C GLY A 102 -31.55 20.10 -9.48
N THR A 103 -32.53 19.49 -8.79
CA THR A 103 -33.13 20.03 -7.56
C THR A 103 -32.18 19.91 -6.38
N THR A 104 -32.46 20.65 -5.30
CA THR A 104 -31.62 20.68 -4.11
C THR A 104 -32.44 20.27 -2.90
N SER A 105 -32.06 19.16 -2.25
CA SER A 105 -32.69 18.69 -1.03
C SER A 105 -31.80 18.99 0.18
N THR A 106 -32.35 19.69 1.17
CA THR A 106 -31.67 19.92 2.45
C THR A 106 -32.22 18.97 3.50
N THR A 107 -31.36 18.07 3.99
CA THR A 107 -31.70 17.11 5.05
C THR A 107 -30.88 17.41 6.30
N ARG A 108 -31.48 17.15 7.47
CA ARG A 108 -30.75 17.24 8.75
C ARG A 108 -30.11 15.88 9.01
N THR A 109 -28.79 15.86 9.09
CA THR A 109 -28.00 14.64 9.32
C THR A 109 -27.21 14.76 10.60
N GLY A 110 -27.07 13.67 11.35
CA GLY A 110 -26.21 13.64 12.55
C GLY A 110 -24.74 13.86 12.17
N TYR A 111 -23.97 14.49 13.06
CA TYR A 111 -22.52 14.55 12.87
C TYR A 111 -21.91 13.14 12.93
N SER A 112 -20.99 12.84 12.01
CA SER A 112 -20.20 11.60 12.11
C SER A 112 -19.32 11.61 13.37
N HIS A 113 -19.06 10.42 13.91
CA HIS A 113 -18.13 10.23 15.02
C HIS A 113 -16.76 10.86 14.73
N GLU A 114 -16.25 10.71 13.51
CA GLU A 114 -14.98 11.27 13.07
C GLU A 114 -15.00 12.80 13.10
N THR A 115 -16.10 13.44 12.67
CA THR A 115 -16.25 14.90 12.73
C THR A 115 -16.24 15.38 14.17
N LEU A 116 -17.00 14.75 15.07
CA LEU A 116 -17.04 15.12 16.49
C LEU A 116 -15.68 14.90 17.17
N LYS A 117 -15.00 13.81 16.85
CA LYS A 117 -13.63 13.55 17.31
C LYS A 117 -12.66 14.64 16.83
N MET A 118 -12.83 15.17 15.61
CA MET A 118 -12.04 16.32 15.14
C MET A 118 -12.33 17.60 15.90
N HIS A 119 -13.60 17.88 16.28
CA HIS A 119 -13.90 19.01 17.17
C HIS A 119 -13.13 18.87 18.49
N ILE A 120 -13.17 17.70 19.14
CA ILE A 120 -12.41 17.49 20.38
C ILE A 120 -10.91 17.74 20.18
N LYS A 121 -10.32 17.24 19.09
CA LYS A 121 -8.90 17.47 18.80
C LYS A 121 -8.57 18.95 18.61
N ALA A 122 -9.40 19.68 17.86
CA ALA A 122 -9.24 21.11 17.63
C ALA A 122 -9.37 21.92 18.93
N LEU A 123 -10.23 21.50 19.86
CA LEU A 123 -10.37 22.17 21.17
C LEU A 123 -9.22 21.87 22.12
N VAL A 124 -8.69 20.64 22.13
CA VAL A 124 -7.46 20.34 22.87
C VAL A 124 -6.29 21.17 22.34
N ASP A 125 -6.23 21.37 21.02
CA ASP A 125 -5.24 22.25 20.40
C ASP A 125 -5.41 23.72 20.82
N LEU A 126 -6.65 24.22 20.84
CA LEU A 126 -6.97 25.57 21.33
C LEU A 126 -6.60 25.73 22.81
N HIS A 127 -6.89 24.74 23.65
CA HIS A 127 -6.49 24.75 25.05
C HIS A 127 -4.97 24.88 25.21
N ASN A 128 -4.19 24.16 24.41
CA ASN A 128 -2.73 24.25 24.47
C ASN A 128 -2.25 25.67 24.15
N LYS A 129 -2.91 26.36 23.21
CA LYS A 129 -2.64 27.78 22.91
C LYS A 129 -2.95 28.66 24.11
N GLN A 130 -4.19 28.57 24.63
CA GLN A 130 -4.66 29.33 25.79
C GLN A 130 -3.81 29.10 27.04
N LYS A 131 -3.35 27.87 27.30
CA LYS A 131 -2.53 27.54 28.47
C LYS A 131 -1.28 28.44 28.59
N VAL A 132 -0.64 28.77 27.48
CA VAL A 132 0.56 29.63 27.48
C VAL A 132 0.19 31.10 27.54
N GLU A 133 -0.88 31.50 26.85
CA GLU A 133 -1.35 32.88 26.89
C GLU A 133 -1.73 33.33 28.32
N TYR A 134 -2.23 32.39 29.13
CA TYR A 134 -2.57 32.61 30.54
C TYR A 134 -1.52 32.08 31.53
N GLU A 135 -0.34 31.67 31.06
CA GLU A 135 0.74 31.20 31.92
C GLU A 135 1.21 32.34 32.83
N GLY A 136 1.14 32.12 34.15
CA GLY A 136 1.40 33.15 35.17
C GLY A 136 0.16 33.90 35.69
N MET A 137 -0.98 33.87 34.98
CA MET A 137 -2.25 34.46 35.45
C MET A 137 -3.18 33.43 36.09
N MET A 138 -3.25 32.21 35.55
CA MET A 138 -4.16 31.18 36.05
C MET A 138 -3.65 29.77 35.71
N SER A 139 -3.76 28.84 36.67
CA SER A 139 -3.46 27.42 36.44
C SER A 139 -4.61 26.72 35.72
N LEU A 140 -4.44 26.44 34.42
CA LEU A 140 -5.42 25.75 33.59
C LEU A 140 -5.23 24.24 33.63
N LYS A 141 -6.22 23.51 34.17
CA LYS A 141 -6.25 22.04 34.13
C LYS A 141 -6.42 21.53 32.70
N HIS A 142 -5.64 20.51 32.34
CA HIS A 142 -5.69 19.92 31.02
C HIS A 142 -7.07 19.29 30.74
N PRO A 143 -7.68 19.50 29.56
CA PRO A 143 -9.08 19.17 29.31
C PRO A 143 -9.33 17.67 29.04
N ARG A 144 -8.28 16.83 29.04
CA ARG A 144 -8.42 15.36 28.92
C ARG A 144 -8.52 14.68 30.29
N GLY A 145 -9.58 14.99 31.03
CA GLY A 145 -9.93 14.26 32.26
C GLY A 145 -10.70 12.96 31.99
N GLU A 146 -11.17 12.34 33.07
CA GLU A 146 -11.89 11.06 33.05
C GLU A 146 -13.26 11.15 32.36
N THR A 147 -13.94 12.28 32.50
CA THR A 147 -15.28 12.47 31.93
C THR A 147 -15.21 12.52 30.41
N LEU A 148 -14.24 13.26 29.84
CA LEU A 148 -14.04 13.29 28.40
C LEU A 148 -13.59 11.93 27.87
N LYS A 149 -12.81 11.16 28.64
CA LYS A 149 -12.40 9.79 28.27
C LYS A 149 -13.61 8.85 28.21
N SER A 150 -14.47 8.87 29.23
CA SER A 150 -15.71 8.09 29.27
C SER A 150 -16.68 8.51 28.15
N PHE A 151 -16.84 9.82 27.94
CA PHE A 151 -17.69 10.38 26.89
C PHE A 151 -17.20 9.97 25.49
N LYS A 152 -15.91 10.06 25.19
CA LYS A 152 -15.35 9.60 23.90
C LYS A 152 -15.66 8.14 23.61
N SER A 153 -15.56 7.28 24.63
CA SER A 153 -15.83 5.84 24.51
C SER A 153 -17.31 5.58 24.21
N SER A 154 -18.20 6.35 24.84
CA SER A 154 -19.65 6.27 24.62
C SER A 154 -20.10 6.90 23.31
N LEU A 155 -19.44 7.97 22.87
CA LEU A 155 -19.77 8.74 21.67
C LEU A 155 -19.74 7.89 20.40
N LYS A 156 -18.75 6.99 20.28
CA LYS A 156 -18.67 6.05 19.16
C LYS A 156 -19.93 5.16 19.10
N ARG A 157 -20.36 4.61 20.24
CA ARG A 157 -21.54 3.74 20.35
C ARG A 157 -22.83 4.51 20.04
N LEU A 158 -22.96 5.73 20.54
CA LEU A 158 -24.11 6.61 20.28
C LEU A 158 -24.24 6.93 18.79
N CYS A 159 -23.14 7.36 18.14
CA CYS A 159 -23.13 7.64 16.71
C CYS A 159 -23.47 6.39 15.88
N SER A 160 -22.93 5.23 16.24
CA SER A 160 -23.25 3.96 15.57
C SER A 160 -24.73 3.59 15.70
N ARG A 161 -25.32 3.78 16.90
CA ARG A 161 -26.75 3.51 17.12
C ARG A 161 -27.62 4.41 16.27
N VAL A 162 -27.45 5.74 16.36
CA VAL A 162 -28.20 6.72 15.55
C VAL A 162 -28.07 6.43 14.06
N ARG A 163 -26.87 6.07 13.60
CA ARG A 163 -26.63 5.70 12.20
C ARG A 163 -27.45 4.49 11.75
N GLN A 164 -27.66 3.50 12.63
CA GLN A 164 -28.40 2.27 12.32
C GLN A 164 -29.91 2.41 12.55
N SER A 165 -30.34 3.01 13.67
CA SER A 165 -31.74 3.03 14.09
C SER A 165 -32.56 4.22 13.58
N GLU A 166 -31.91 5.35 13.32
CA GLU A 166 -32.61 6.59 12.92
C GLU A 166 -32.34 6.96 11.46
N ASN A 167 -31.10 6.82 11.01
CA ASN A 167 -30.71 7.20 9.65
C ASN A 167 -30.80 6.06 8.63
N PHE A 168 -31.11 4.83 9.06
CA PHE A 168 -31.20 3.61 8.23
C PHE A 168 -30.04 3.51 7.21
N VAL A 169 -28.83 3.89 7.61
CA VAL A 169 -27.69 3.90 6.69
C VAL A 169 -27.35 2.47 6.32
N ASP A 170 -27.26 2.21 5.01
CA ASP A 170 -26.94 0.92 4.43
C ASP A 170 -25.78 0.22 5.19
N PRO A 171 -26.02 -0.94 5.84
CA PRO A 171 -25.00 -1.72 6.52
C PRO A 171 -23.90 -2.24 5.58
N GLY A 172 -24.18 -2.31 4.28
CA GLY A 172 -23.22 -2.64 3.24
C GLY A 172 -22.07 -1.64 3.16
N ILE A 173 -22.29 -0.37 3.53
CA ILE A 173 -21.26 0.67 3.52
C ILE A 173 -20.12 0.32 4.48
N GLY A 174 -18.91 0.24 3.94
CA GLY A 174 -17.71 -0.14 4.69
C GLY A 174 -17.56 -1.63 4.95
N SER A 175 -18.55 -2.45 4.56
CA SER A 175 -18.49 -3.92 4.64
C SER A 175 -17.58 -4.50 3.56
N ILE A 176 -17.45 -5.83 3.50
CA ILE A 176 -16.74 -6.53 2.43
C ILE A 176 -17.36 -6.29 1.04
N GLN A 177 -18.66 -5.99 0.98
CA GLN A 177 -19.40 -5.70 -0.25
C GLN A 177 -19.11 -4.31 -0.82
N ASP A 178 -18.66 -3.36 0.01
CA ASP A 178 -18.29 -2.00 -0.40
C ASP A 178 -16.87 -1.99 -0.98
N GLY A 179 -16.79 -1.99 -2.31
CA GLY A 179 -15.53 -2.00 -3.07
C GLY A 179 -15.70 -2.63 -4.44
N TYR A 180 -14.63 -3.26 -4.93
CA TYR A 180 -14.61 -4.02 -6.17
C TYR A 180 -13.80 -5.31 -5.98
N ASN A 181 -14.05 -6.32 -6.81
CA ASN A 181 -13.29 -7.58 -6.83
C ASN A 181 -12.20 -7.57 -7.94
N VAL A 182 -11.42 -8.66 -8.04
CA VAL A 182 -10.31 -8.77 -9.00
C VAL A 182 -10.77 -8.70 -10.46
N GLU A 183 -11.93 -9.28 -10.77
CA GLU A 183 -12.51 -9.23 -12.12
C GLU A 183 -12.87 -7.79 -12.52
N GLN A 184 -13.51 -7.07 -11.60
CA GLN A 184 -13.85 -5.66 -11.75
C GLN A 184 -12.60 -4.78 -11.82
N LEU A 185 -11.51 -5.13 -11.13
CA LEU A 185 -10.22 -4.44 -11.27
C LEU A 185 -9.71 -4.51 -12.72
N GLY A 186 -9.81 -5.70 -13.35
CA GLY A 186 -9.52 -5.88 -14.77
C GLY A 186 -10.40 -5.00 -15.66
N GLN A 187 -11.72 -5.03 -15.44
CA GLN A 187 -12.69 -4.21 -16.18
C GLN A 187 -12.44 -2.71 -16.05
N ILE A 188 -12.05 -2.23 -14.87
CA ILE A 188 -11.65 -0.82 -14.66
C ILE A 188 -10.38 -0.50 -15.46
N ALA A 189 -9.39 -1.40 -15.45
CA ALA A 189 -8.14 -1.19 -16.18
C ALA A 189 -8.38 -1.13 -17.70
N ASP A 190 -9.27 -1.98 -18.22
CA ASP A 190 -9.70 -2.00 -19.61
C ASP A 190 -10.52 -0.77 -19.98
N TYR A 191 -11.46 -0.36 -19.12
CA TYR A 191 -12.23 0.88 -19.29
C TYR A 191 -11.31 2.08 -19.50
N TYR A 192 -10.26 2.20 -18.68
CA TYR A 192 -9.30 3.29 -18.85
C TYR A 192 -8.45 3.14 -20.11
N PHE A 193 -7.96 1.94 -20.42
CA PHE A 193 -7.10 1.74 -21.59
C PHE A 193 -7.87 1.95 -22.91
N GLY A 194 -9.11 1.46 -23.01
CA GLY A 194 -9.95 1.61 -24.21
C GLY A 194 -10.55 3.01 -24.42
N ARG A 195 -10.32 3.94 -23.49
CA ARG A 195 -10.96 5.27 -23.55
C ARG A 195 -10.28 6.19 -24.56
N LYS A 196 -10.91 6.34 -25.73
CA LYS A 196 -10.45 7.24 -26.82
C LYS A 196 -10.44 8.73 -26.44
N LYS A 197 -11.40 9.19 -25.61
CA LYS A 197 -11.47 10.61 -25.20
C LYS A 197 -10.47 10.93 -24.09
N LYS A 198 -9.56 11.86 -24.36
CA LYS A 198 -8.48 12.28 -23.44
C LYS A 198 -7.59 11.09 -23.04
N ALA A 199 -7.04 10.38 -24.04
CA ALA A 199 -6.23 9.17 -23.84
C ALA A 199 -5.10 9.37 -22.81
N ARG A 200 -4.41 10.51 -22.83
CA ARG A 200 -3.44 10.90 -21.78
C ARG A 200 -4.01 10.76 -20.36
N ASP A 201 -5.15 11.39 -20.12
CA ASP A 201 -5.78 11.40 -18.79
C ASP A 201 -6.24 9.98 -18.42
N ALA A 202 -6.71 9.20 -19.40
CA ALA A 202 -7.13 7.83 -19.20
C ALA A 202 -5.94 6.91 -18.80
N LEU A 203 -4.80 7.03 -19.47
CA LEU A 203 -3.57 6.30 -19.13
C LEU A 203 -3.01 6.71 -17.77
N ARG A 204 -3.04 8.02 -17.44
CA ARG A 204 -2.69 8.51 -16.10
C ARG A 204 -3.57 7.85 -15.05
N ASP A 205 -4.87 7.87 -15.27
CA ASP A 205 -5.85 7.40 -14.30
C ASP A 205 -5.78 5.86 -14.14
N ARG A 206 -5.51 5.13 -15.24
CA ARG A 206 -5.19 3.69 -15.21
C ARG A 206 -3.97 3.40 -14.34
N MET A 207 -2.86 4.11 -14.61
CA MET A 207 -1.62 3.97 -13.84
C MET A 207 -1.87 4.26 -12.36
N VAL A 208 -2.48 5.40 -12.05
CA VAL A 208 -2.78 5.79 -10.66
C VAL A 208 -3.68 4.77 -9.97
N PHE A 209 -4.70 4.23 -10.65
CA PHE A 209 -5.60 3.24 -10.06
C PHE A 209 -4.91 1.91 -9.78
N LEU A 210 -4.12 1.40 -10.75
CA LEU A 210 -3.39 0.15 -10.59
C LEU A 210 -2.29 0.26 -9.53
N LEU A 211 -1.53 1.35 -9.49
CA LEU A 211 -0.55 1.58 -8.41
C LEU A 211 -1.27 1.74 -7.05
N ASN A 212 -2.45 2.36 -7.01
CA ASN A 212 -3.22 2.47 -5.76
C ASN A 212 -3.56 1.10 -5.18
N HIS A 213 -3.94 0.16 -6.04
CA HIS A 213 -4.26 -1.21 -5.70
C HIS A 213 -3.00 -2.02 -5.36
N MET A 214 -2.11 -2.22 -6.33
CA MET A 214 -0.99 -3.16 -6.26
C MET A 214 0.04 -2.79 -5.20
N MET A 215 0.20 -1.50 -4.95
CA MET A 215 1.11 -0.99 -3.93
C MET A 215 0.40 -0.62 -2.63
N MET A 216 -0.92 -0.75 -2.51
CA MET A 216 -1.70 -0.30 -1.34
C MET A 216 -1.44 1.16 -0.92
N LEU A 217 -1.28 2.04 -1.90
CA LEU A 217 -0.92 3.45 -1.68
C LEU A 217 -2.12 4.30 -1.30
N ARG A 218 -1.88 5.50 -0.79
CA ARG A 218 -2.94 6.52 -0.69
C ARG A 218 -2.98 7.31 -2.00
N GLY A 219 -4.18 7.80 -2.37
CA GLY A 219 -4.30 8.68 -3.53
C GLY A 219 -3.42 9.93 -3.43
N GLU A 220 -3.28 10.51 -2.22
CA GLU A 220 -2.36 11.63 -1.95
C GLU A 220 -0.91 11.30 -2.31
N THR A 221 -0.38 10.18 -1.80
CA THR A 221 1.00 9.73 -2.06
C THR A 221 1.28 9.63 -3.56
N LEU A 222 0.36 9.06 -4.34
CA LEU A 222 0.52 8.91 -5.79
C LEU A 222 0.51 10.26 -6.53
N ARG A 223 -0.34 11.19 -6.10
CA ARG A 223 -0.41 12.53 -6.71
C ARG A 223 0.88 13.31 -6.43
N ASP A 224 1.41 13.21 -5.23
CA ASP A 224 2.58 13.98 -4.80
C ASP A 224 3.93 13.35 -5.24
N THR A 225 3.91 12.18 -5.90
CA THR A 225 5.12 11.49 -6.37
C THR A 225 5.77 12.22 -7.54
N ASN A 226 7.09 12.41 -7.47
CA ASN A 226 7.92 12.99 -8.51
C ASN A 226 8.66 11.90 -9.31
N LEU A 227 9.11 12.24 -10.53
CA LEU A 227 9.87 11.32 -11.38
C LEU A 227 11.21 10.90 -10.76
N ASN A 228 11.88 11.80 -10.05
CA ASN A 228 13.14 11.51 -9.35
C ASN A 228 12.99 10.52 -8.17
N HIS A 229 11.76 10.20 -7.77
CA HIS A 229 11.48 9.17 -6.76
C HIS A 229 11.32 7.77 -7.38
N LEU A 230 11.42 7.64 -8.71
CA LEU A 230 11.16 6.41 -9.44
C LEU A 230 12.47 5.79 -9.90
N PHE A 231 12.63 4.49 -9.65
CA PHE A 231 13.78 3.73 -10.13
C PHE A 231 13.39 2.26 -10.29
N SER A 232 14.26 1.48 -10.94
CA SER A 232 14.11 0.02 -11.04
C SER A 232 15.13 -0.70 -10.16
N LEU A 233 14.74 -1.88 -9.67
CA LEU A 233 15.63 -2.89 -9.09
C LEU A 233 15.35 -4.23 -9.76
N GLU A 234 16.17 -5.23 -9.46
CA GLU A 234 15.93 -6.60 -9.89
C GLU A 234 15.87 -7.54 -8.68
N PHE A 235 14.81 -8.32 -8.59
CA PHE A 235 14.77 -9.43 -7.64
C PHE A 235 15.44 -10.65 -8.27
N LYS A 236 16.66 -10.92 -7.82
CA LYS A 236 17.40 -12.13 -8.18
C LYS A 236 16.75 -13.37 -7.56
N ASP A 237 16.89 -14.49 -8.26
CA ASP A 237 16.46 -15.83 -7.87
C ASP A 237 14.95 -15.96 -7.59
N GLU A 238 14.13 -15.19 -8.30
CA GLU A 238 12.67 -15.24 -8.13
C GLU A 238 11.98 -16.31 -8.98
N GLY A 239 12.64 -16.80 -10.04
CA GLY A 239 12.15 -17.88 -10.88
C GLY A 239 12.82 -17.92 -12.25
N ALA A 240 12.18 -18.59 -13.20
CA ALA A 240 12.77 -18.90 -14.51
C ALA A 240 12.91 -17.69 -15.44
N THR A 241 12.14 -16.62 -15.20
CA THR A 241 12.25 -15.37 -15.96
C THR A 241 12.80 -14.24 -15.10
N ARG A 242 13.50 -13.30 -15.71
CA ARG A 242 14.01 -12.10 -15.03
C ARG A 242 12.89 -11.31 -14.37
N CYS A 243 13.10 -10.88 -13.12
CA CYS A 243 12.08 -10.24 -12.29
C CYS A 243 12.44 -8.77 -11.98
N PRO A 244 12.21 -7.84 -12.92
CA PRO A 244 12.40 -6.42 -12.67
C PRO A 244 11.31 -5.88 -11.74
N VAL A 245 11.69 -4.93 -10.90
CA VAL A 245 10.85 -4.30 -9.89
C VAL A 245 10.80 -2.81 -10.16
N PHE A 246 9.59 -2.28 -10.35
CA PHE A 246 9.36 -0.84 -10.28
C PHE A 246 9.35 -0.42 -8.82
N VAL A 247 10.15 0.58 -8.47
CA VAL A 247 10.22 1.10 -7.09
C VAL A 247 9.90 2.58 -7.07
N MET A 248 9.05 2.95 -6.13
CA MET A 248 8.67 4.30 -5.80
C MET A 248 9.14 4.63 -4.38
N MET A 249 9.96 5.67 -4.28
CA MET A 249 10.37 6.25 -3.01
C MET A 249 9.28 7.19 -2.49
N ILE A 250 8.91 7.03 -1.22
CA ILE A 250 7.91 7.84 -0.53
C ILE A 250 8.65 8.70 0.49
N MET A 251 8.91 9.95 0.11
CA MET A 251 9.64 10.92 0.93
C MET A 251 8.79 11.60 2.00
N GLY A 252 7.46 11.45 1.94
CA GLY A 252 6.56 12.11 2.88
C GLY A 252 5.11 11.74 2.69
N GLY A 253 4.27 12.31 3.55
CA GLY A 253 2.83 12.19 3.50
C GLY A 253 2.22 12.24 4.89
N LYS A 254 0.88 12.18 4.96
CA LYS A 254 0.13 12.31 6.23
C LYS A 254 0.63 11.43 7.38
N THR A 255 1.15 10.23 7.08
CA THR A 255 1.66 9.28 8.09
C THR A 255 3.18 9.14 8.09
N ASN A 256 3.90 9.90 7.27
CA ASN A 256 5.36 9.95 7.23
C ASN A 256 5.81 11.41 7.42
N GLN A 257 5.50 11.97 8.60
CA GLN A 257 5.78 13.37 8.91
C GLN A 257 7.27 13.61 9.19
N GLU A 258 7.99 12.55 9.58
CA GLU A 258 9.44 12.54 9.84
C GLU A 258 10.27 12.35 8.55
N GLN A 259 9.61 12.29 7.38
CA GLN A 259 10.23 12.15 6.06
C GLN A 259 11.20 10.96 5.94
N HIS A 260 10.88 9.84 6.60
CA HIS A 260 11.63 8.60 6.42
C HIS A 260 11.58 8.15 4.96
N LYS A 261 12.68 7.62 4.43
CA LYS A 261 12.73 7.07 3.07
C LYS A 261 12.00 5.72 3.06
N LEU A 262 10.72 5.75 2.74
CA LEU A 262 9.91 4.54 2.60
C LEU A 262 9.91 4.09 1.14
N TYR A 263 9.86 2.79 0.92
CA TYR A 263 9.82 2.21 -0.41
C TYR A 263 8.53 1.44 -0.65
N SER A 264 8.10 1.47 -1.90
CA SER A 264 7.02 0.64 -2.39
C SER A 264 7.39 0.16 -3.77
N GLY A 265 7.06 -1.08 -4.11
CA GLY A 265 7.35 -1.58 -5.44
C GLY A 265 6.37 -2.62 -5.91
N VAL A 266 6.43 -2.90 -7.21
CA VAL A 266 5.66 -3.92 -7.90
C VAL A 266 6.54 -4.60 -8.92
N ILE A 267 6.28 -5.88 -9.14
CA ILE A 267 6.80 -6.61 -10.30
C ILE A 267 5.77 -6.59 -11.42
N ARG A 268 6.12 -7.15 -12.57
CA ARG A 268 5.18 -7.32 -13.67
C ARG A 268 4.09 -8.33 -13.28
N HIS A 269 2.82 -7.90 -13.31
CA HIS A 269 1.67 -8.71 -12.93
C HIS A 269 1.46 -9.90 -13.88
N LYS A 270 0.95 -11.06 -13.42
CA LYS A 270 0.69 -12.23 -14.29
C LYS A 270 -0.27 -11.91 -15.44
N ASN A 271 -1.38 -11.23 -15.17
CA ASN A 271 -2.26 -10.63 -16.19
C ASN A 271 -1.72 -9.27 -16.68
N VAL A 272 -1.57 -9.09 -17.99
CA VAL A 272 -1.10 -7.85 -18.65
C VAL A 272 -2.03 -6.65 -18.41
N GLN A 273 -3.35 -6.86 -18.37
CA GLN A 273 -4.35 -5.80 -18.19
C GLN A 273 -4.27 -5.17 -16.78
N MET A 274 -3.82 -5.93 -15.79
CA MET A 274 -3.68 -5.47 -14.39
C MET A 274 -2.23 -5.08 -14.04
N CYS A 275 -1.31 -5.09 -15.01
CA CYS A 275 0.09 -4.79 -14.79
C CYS A 275 0.33 -3.30 -14.50
N ALA A 276 0.49 -2.96 -13.21
CA ALA A 276 0.80 -1.59 -12.77
C ALA A 276 2.14 -1.10 -13.33
N PHE A 277 3.16 -1.96 -13.41
CA PHE A 277 4.46 -1.62 -14.01
C PHE A 277 4.29 -1.26 -15.49
N GLY A 278 3.57 -2.09 -16.25
CA GLY A 278 3.22 -1.82 -17.65
C GLY A 278 2.39 -0.54 -17.81
N ALA A 279 1.48 -0.24 -16.88
CA ALA A 279 0.70 0.99 -16.88
C ALA A 279 1.58 2.25 -16.73
N VAL A 280 2.61 2.21 -15.88
CA VAL A 280 3.61 3.27 -15.80
C VAL A 280 4.36 3.40 -17.13
N SER A 281 4.73 2.27 -17.75
CA SER A 281 5.47 2.27 -19.02
C SER A 281 4.68 2.93 -20.15
N PHE A 282 3.42 2.52 -20.37
CA PHE A 282 2.58 3.09 -21.41
C PHE A 282 2.22 4.56 -21.15
N PHE A 283 2.07 4.95 -19.89
CA PHE A 283 1.84 6.34 -19.53
C PHE A 283 3.04 7.23 -19.90
N LEU A 284 4.26 6.86 -19.49
CA LEU A 284 5.47 7.61 -19.83
C LEU A 284 5.77 7.57 -21.34
N PHE A 285 5.51 6.44 -22.00
CA PHE A 285 5.61 6.34 -23.45
C PHE A 285 4.69 7.34 -24.14
N TYR A 286 3.41 7.37 -23.78
CA TYR A 286 2.44 8.28 -24.37
C TYR A 286 2.87 9.74 -24.17
N HIS A 287 3.39 10.08 -22.99
CA HIS A 287 3.88 11.41 -22.69
C HIS A 287 5.03 11.85 -23.59
N PHE A 288 6.11 11.08 -23.67
CA PHE A 288 7.31 11.49 -24.38
C PHE A 288 7.26 11.24 -25.89
N HIS A 289 6.55 10.20 -26.34
CA HIS A 289 6.50 9.82 -27.76
C HIS A 289 5.26 10.31 -28.49
N VAL A 290 4.08 10.14 -27.89
CA VAL A 290 2.82 10.45 -28.58
C VAL A 290 2.46 11.93 -28.43
N GLN A 291 2.64 12.51 -27.24
CA GLN A 291 2.37 13.94 -27.03
C GLN A 291 3.55 14.85 -27.37
N GLY A 292 4.75 14.30 -27.56
CA GLY A 292 5.97 15.07 -27.77
C GLY A 292 6.31 15.99 -26.60
N GLU A 293 5.99 15.59 -25.37
CA GLU A 293 6.37 16.36 -24.19
C GLU A 293 7.90 16.41 -24.04
N THR A 294 8.42 17.58 -23.64
CA THR A 294 9.85 17.78 -23.40
C THR A 294 10.37 16.77 -22.39
N PHE A 295 11.45 16.08 -22.76
CA PHE A 295 12.12 15.13 -21.88
C PHE A 295 12.75 15.85 -20.67
N PRO A 296 12.87 15.20 -19.49
CA PRO A 296 13.49 15.83 -18.33
C PRO A 296 14.92 16.30 -18.61
N ASP A 297 15.24 17.50 -18.15
CA ASP A 297 16.59 18.06 -18.19
C ASP A 297 17.34 17.70 -16.91
N PHE A 298 18.41 16.90 -17.06
CA PHE A 298 19.22 16.41 -15.93
C PHE A 298 20.43 17.31 -15.65
N SER A 299 20.60 18.42 -16.35
CA SER A 299 21.75 19.32 -16.16
C SER A 299 21.78 19.92 -14.76
N LYS A 300 20.60 20.20 -14.18
CA LYS A 300 20.46 20.68 -12.80
C LYS A 300 19.27 20.02 -12.13
N ASN A 301 19.39 19.74 -10.83
CA ASN A 301 18.33 19.11 -10.05
C ASN A 301 17.02 19.91 -10.06
N GLU A 302 17.12 21.24 -10.02
CA GLU A 302 15.98 22.16 -10.06
C GLU A 302 15.12 22.01 -11.32
N ASN A 303 15.70 21.53 -12.42
CA ASN A 303 15.02 21.42 -13.70
C ASN A 303 14.04 20.24 -13.75
N TRP A 304 14.21 19.22 -12.89
CA TRP A 304 13.40 18.00 -12.98
C TRP A 304 12.97 17.36 -11.64
N PHE A 305 13.56 17.73 -10.50
CA PHE A 305 13.25 17.10 -9.21
C PHE A 305 11.80 17.34 -8.74
N ASP A 306 11.13 18.40 -9.20
CA ASP A 306 9.72 18.65 -8.89
C ASP A 306 8.74 18.19 -9.99
N THR A 307 9.24 17.47 -11.00
CA THR A 307 8.37 16.94 -12.07
C THR A 307 7.50 15.82 -11.52
N LYS A 308 6.18 16.03 -11.52
CA LYS A 308 5.19 15.10 -10.96
C LYS A 308 4.97 13.92 -11.92
N LEU A 309 4.89 12.71 -11.37
CA LEU A 309 4.46 11.52 -12.13
C LEU A 309 3.00 11.68 -12.57
N ALA A 310 2.08 11.82 -11.61
CA ALA A 310 0.65 12.02 -11.90
C ALA A 310 0.32 13.52 -12.02
N ARG A 311 0.87 14.17 -13.07
CA ARG A 311 0.75 15.62 -13.27
C ARG A 311 -0.63 16.10 -13.73
N GLY A 312 -0.94 17.35 -13.38
CA GLY A 312 -2.07 18.12 -13.88
C GLY A 312 -1.75 18.79 -15.21
N ARG A 313 -2.08 20.09 -15.33
CA ARG A 313 -1.73 20.87 -16.53
C ARG A 313 -0.24 21.21 -16.59
N SER A 314 0.35 21.56 -15.45
CA SER A 314 1.77 21.90 -15.30
C SER A 314 2.60 20.69 -14.86
N LEU A 315 3.86 20.63 -15.29
CA LEU A 315 4.83 19.57 -14.94
C LEU A 315 5.01 19.40 -13.44
N ASN A 316 5.06 20.51 -12.70
CA ASN A 316 5.34 20.56 -11.26
C ASN A 316 4.08 20.55 -10.39
N LYS A 317 2.88 20.42 -10.98
CA LYS A 317 1.62 20.40 -10.22
C LYS A 317 0.96 19.03 -10.30
N PRO A 318 0.61 18.42 -9.16
CA PRO A 318 -0.09 17.15 -9.15
C PRO A 318 -1.49 17.30 -9.76
N VAL A 319 -2.05 16.20 -10.26
CA VAL A 319 -3.48 16.14 -10.59
C VAL A 319 -4.31 16.51 -9.35
N SER A 320 -5.43 17.21 -9.53
CA SER A 320 -6.26 17.61 -8.38
C SER A 320 -6.97 16.40 -7.75
N TYR A 321 -7.29 16.48 -6.45
CA TYR A 321 -8.10 15.47 -5.77
C TYR A 321 -9.45 15.25 -6.47
N ASN A 322 -10.14 16.34 -6.85
CA ASN A 322 -11.45 16.26 -7.49
C ASN A 322 -11.37 15.62 -8.87
N THR A 323 -10.30 15.87 -9.62
CA THR A 323 -10.07 15.21 -10.92
C THR A 323 -9.93 13.71 -10.74
N GLN A 324 -9.11 13.25 -9.78
CA GLN A 324 -8.97 11.83 -9.49
C GLN A 324 -10.30 11.21 -9.01
N LEU A 325 -10.99 11.90 -8.09
CA LEU A 325 -12.29 11.46 -7.56
C LEU A 325 -13.32 11.26 -8.68
N ASN A 326 -13.47 12.24 -9.56
CA ASN A 326 -14.40 12.18 -10.68
C ASN A 326 -14.02 11.07 -11.66
N SER A 327 -12.72 10.86 -11.91
CA SER A 327 -12.26 9.77 -12.76
C SER A 327 -12.62 8.39 -12.21
N VAL A 328 -12.41 8.16 -10.90
CA VAL A 328 -12.79 6.91 -10.23
C VAL A 328 -14.31 6.73 -10.25
N ASN A 329 -15.09 7.78 -10.01
CA ASN A 329 -16.54 7.73 -10.10
C ASN A 329 -17.02 7.29 -11.49
N ASN A 330 -16.42 7.84 -12.55
CA ASN A 330 -16.78 7.51 -13.92
C ASN A 330 -16.43 6.05 -14.26
N ALA A 331 -15.27 5.57 -13.83
CA ALA A 331 -14.89 4.17 -14.02
C ALA A 331 -15.82 3.22 -13.26
N PHE A 332 -16.16 3.55 -12.01
CA PHE A 332 -17.08 2.73 -11.22
C PHE A 332 -18.48 2.71 -11.85
N ALA A 333 -18.98 3.85 -12.32
CA ALA A 333 -20.26 3.91 -13.03
C ALA A 333 -20.23 3.07 -14.31
N ALA A 334 -19.14 3.12 -15.08
CA ALA A 334 -19.00 2.34 -16.31
C ALA A 334 -18.94 0.82 -16.08
N VAL A 335 -18.40 0.39 -14.94
CA VAL A 335 -18.26 -1.04 -14.57
C VAL A 335 -19.46 -1.53 -13.72
N GLY A 336 -20.35 -0.63 -13.29
CA GLY A 336 -21.50 -0.99 -12.43
C GLY A 336 -21.13 -1.20 -10.96
N ILE A 337 -20.06 -0.57 -10.48
CA ILE A 337 -19.59 -0.69 -9.09
C ILE A 337 -20.29 0.34 -8.21
N ASN A 338 -21.07 -0.15 -7.23
CA ASN A 338 -21.63 0.67 -6.17
C ASN A 338 -20.72 0.66 -4.93
N SER A 339 -19.89 1.69 -4.79
CA SER A 339 -19.04 1.87 -3.61
C SER A 339 -18.98 3.32 -3.19
N VAL A 340 -19.02 3.57 -1.88
CA VAL A 340 -18.80 4.91 -1.32
C VAL A 340 -17.31 5.27 -1.27
N LYS A 341 -16.42 4.27 -1.43
CA LYS A 341 -14.97 4.47 -1.40
C LYS A 341 -14.45 4.76 -2.80
N LYS A 342 -13.64 5.80 -2.92
CA LYS A 342 -13.19 6.31 -4.22
C LYS A 342 -11.66 6.29 -4.33
N THR A 343 -10.98 7.41 -4.08
CA THR A 343 -9.53 7.57 -4.25
C THR A 343 -8.64 6.73 -3.31
N HIS A 344 -9.23 6.06 -2.34
CA HIS A 344 -8.57 5.12 -1.41
C HIS A 344 -9.10 3.69 -1.52
N SER A 345 -9.96 3.40 -2.51
CA SER A 345 -10.57 2.08 -2.69
C SER A 345 -9.53 0.99 -2.94
N GLY A 346 -8.53 1.25 -3.80
CA GLY A 346 -7.47 0.30 -4.12
C GLY A 346 -6.60 -0.10 -2.94
N ARG A 347 -6.35 0.81 -2.00
CA ARG A 347 -5.61 0.46 -0.77
C ARG A 347 -6.30 -0.62 0.06
N GLN A 348 -7.62 -0.57 0.14
CA GLN A 348 -8.38 -1.56 0.90
C GLN A 348 -8.62 -2.81 0.05
N ALA A 349 -8.98 -2.65 -1.22
CA ALA A 349 -9.20 -3.76 -2.14
C ALA A 349 -7.94 -4.62 -2.27
N GLY A 350 -6.76 -4.03 -2.47
CA GLY A 350 -5.49 -4.76 -2.55
C GLY A 350 -5.14 -5.49 -1.25
N ALA A 351 -5.49 -4.94 -0.08
CA ALA A 351 -5.29 -5.63 1.19
C ALA A 351 -6.22 -6.85 1.35
N ARG A 352 -7.48 -6.72 0.92
CA ARG A 352 -8.43 -7.84 0.91
C ARG A 352 -8.00 -8.92 -0.08
N GLU A 353 -7.56 -8.53 -1.26
CA GLU A 353 -7.05 -9.45 -2.27
C GLU A 353 -5.81 -10.20 -1.77
N ALA A 354 -4.86 -9.49 -1.17
CA ALA A 354 -3.70 -10.09 -0.52
C ALA A 354 -4.10 -11.11 0.58
N GLU A 355 -5.09 -10.78 1.42
CA GLU A 355 -5.60 -11.68 2.46
C GLU A 355 -6.28 -12.92 1.85
N MET A 356 -7.12 -12.74 0.83
CA MET A 356 -7.76 -13.84 0.11
C MET A 356 -6.75 -14.74 -0.61
N ALA A 357 -5.64 -14.18 -1.06
CA ALA A 357 -4.53 -14.91 -1.67
C ALA A 357 -3.62 -15.61 -0.65
N GLY A 358 -3.95 -15.55 0.65
CA GLY A 358 -3.28 -16.31 1.71
C GLY A 358 -2.15 -15.57 2.43
N LEU A 359 -1.89 -14.29 2.13
CA LEU A 359 -0.83 -13.55 2.81
C LEU A 359 -1.15 -13.33 4.28
N SER A 360 -0.14 -13.56 5.13
CA SER A 360 -0.23 -13.23 6.55
C SER A 360 -0.49 -11.74 6.78
N HIS A 361 -1.13 -11.42 7.91
CA HIS A 361 -1.36 -10.03 8.32
C HIS A 361 -0.07 -9.22 8.43
N ASN A 362 1.07 -9.84 8.76
CA ASN A 362 2.37 -9.18 8.81
C ASN A 362 2.87 -8.77 7.42
N HIS A 363 2.68 -9.61 6.40
CA HIS A 363 3.00 -9.27 5.02
C HIS A 363 2.14 -8.11 4.51
N ILE A 364 0.83 -8.16 4.78
CA ILE A 364 -0.13 -7.10 4.41
C ILE A 364 0.21 -5.80 5.14
N ARG A 365 0.52 -5.86 6.44
CA ARG A 365 0.96 -4.73 7.26
C ARG A 365 2.18 -4.04 6.65
N ARG A 366 3.19 -4.82 6.25
CA ARG A 366 4.45 -4.33 5.68
C ARG A 366 4.24 -3.71 4.29
N VAL A 367 3.48 -4.35 3.39
CA VAL A 367 3.15 -3.76 2.07
C VAL A 367 2.33 -2.49 2.23
N GLY A 368 1.32 -2.48 3.09
CA GLY A 368 0.50 -1.30 3.31
C GLY A 368 1.20 -0.18 4.07
N ARG A 369 2.35 -0.45 4.69
CA ARG A 369 3.04 0.42 5.66
C ARG A 369 2.09 0.86 6.77
N TRP A 370 1.47 -0.11 7.41
CA TRP A 370 0.61 0.11 8.57
C TRP A 370 1.39 -0.12 9.85
N ASN A 371 1.28 0.81 10.80
CA ASN A 371 1.89 0.70 12.13
C ASN A 371 3.41 0.42 12.08
N SER A 372 4.17 1.05 11.19
CA SER A 372 5.59 0.72 11.02
C SER A 372 6.41 0.96 12.28
N GLU A 373 7.17 -0.06 12.69
CA GLU A 373 8.02 -0.06 13.87
C GLU A 373 9.40 0.55 13.57
N SER A 374 10.16 0.91 14.60
CA SER A 374 11.50 1.49 14.44
C SER A 374 12.40 0.63 13.55
N MET A 375 12.29 -0.70 13.63
CA MET A 375 13.03 -1.62 12.76
C MET A 375 12.71 -1.43 11.27
N GLU A 376 11.41 -1.31 10.93
CA GLU A 376 10.96 -1.11 9.55
C GLU A 376 11.41 0.25 8.99
N ASN A 377 11.40 1.28 9.82
CA ASN A 377 11.72 2.64 9.40
C ASN A 377 13.24 2.87 9.24
N ASN A 378 14.06 2.21 10.07
CA ASN A 378 15.49 2.52 10.16
C ASN A 378 16.41 1.45 9.54
N TYR A 379 15.99 0.18 9.48
CA TYR A 379 16.88 -0.93 9.12
C TYR A 379 16.36 -1.77 7.94
N LEU A 380 15.06 -1.83 7.70
CA LEU A 380 14.49 -2.61 6.60
C LEU A 380 14.25 -1.73 5.37
N THR A 381 15.24 -1.69 4.48
CA THR A 381 15.14 -1.02 3.17
C THR A 381 14.37 -1.83 2.12
N CYS A 382 14.08 -3.11 2.42
CA CYS A 382 13.62 -4.05 1.40
C CYS A 382 12.09 -4.06 1.23
N VAL A 383 11.69 -3.86 -0.02
CA VAL A 383 10.33 -4.10 -0.51
C VAL A 383 9.97 -5.58 -0.30
N PRO A 384 8.81 -5.93 0.32
CA PRO A 384 8.52 -7.31 0.74
C PRO A 384 8.25 -8.23 -0.46
N ARG A 385 9.29 -8.96 -0.90
CA ARG A 385 9.30 -9.85 -2.08
C ARG A 385 8.11 -10.80 -2.13
N THR A 386 7.88 -11.53 -1.04
CA THR A 386 6.78 -12.51 -0.92
C THR A 386 5.42 -11.87 -1.16
N ALA A 387 5.16 -10.75 -0.50
CA ALA A 387 3.88 -10.07 -0.64
C ALA A 387 3.69 -9.47 -2.04
N ILE A 388 4.77 -8.94 -2.64
CA ILE A 388 4.78 -8.47 -4.03
C ILE A 388 4.41 -9.61 -4.99
N ARG A 389 5.05 -10.78 -4.89
CA ARG A 389 4.73 -11.94 -5.76
C ARG A 389 3.24 -12.25 -5.74
N VAL A 390 2.68 -12.41 -4.54
CA VAL A 390 1.27 -12.80 -4.36
C VAL A 390 0.30 -11.76 -4.90
N ILE A 391 0.51 -10.47 -4.59
CA ILE A 391 -0.37 -9.38 -5.09
C ILE A 391 -0.26 -9.24 -6.62
N GLN A 392 0.83 -9.71 -7.23
CA GLN A 392 1.01 -9.68 -8.68
C GLN A 392 0.51 -10.95 -9.39
N GLY A 393 -0.18 -11.84 -8.66
CA GLY A 393 -0.79 -13.05 -9.20
C GLY A 393 0.17 -14.24 -9.33
N PHE A 394 1.29 -14.22 -8.60
CA PHE A 394 2.24 -15.33 -8.54
C PHE A 394 2.14 -16.06 -7.20
N PRO A 395 2.60 -17.31 -7.13
CA PRO A 395 2.67 -18.05 -5.87
C PRO A 395 3.58 -17.40 -4.81
N GLU A 396 3.36 -17.76 -3.55
CA GLU A 396 4.12 -17.23 -2.42
C GLU A 396 5.60 -17.66 -2.46
N ASP A 397 5.86 -18.88 -2.93
CA ASP A 397 7.18 -19.50 -2.90
C ASP A 397 8.22 -18.77 -3.77
N LYS A 398 9.46 -18.72 -3.27
CA LYS A 398 10.60 -18.22 -4.04
C LYS A 398 10.89 -19.19 -5.18
N GLY A 399 11.22 -18.67 -6.37
CA GLY A 399 11.51 -19.49 -7.55
C GLY A 399 10.31 -19.69 -8.48
N CYS A 400 9.12 -19.26 -8.07
CA CYS A 400 7.88 -19.49 -8.83
C CYS A 400 7.48 -18.30 -9.73
N PHE A 401 8.34 -17.29 -9.88
CA PHE A 401 8.12 -16.20 -10.82
C PHE A 401 8.40 -16.66 -12.26
N TRP A 402 7.34 -16.73 -13.06
CA TRP A 402 7.43 -17.03 -14.48
C TRP A 402 6.44 -16.16 -15.27
N LEU A 403 6.97 -15.37 -16.20
CA LEU A 403 6.19 -14.47 -17.03
C LEU A 403 6.33 -14.83 -18.51
N SER A 404 5.32 -15.50 -19.07
CA SER A 404 5.30 -15.94 -20.47
C SER A 404 5.62 -14.82 -21.47
N ARG A 405 5.07 -13.63 -21.25
CA ARG A 405 5.32 -12.47 -22.12
C ARG A 405 6.68 -11.80 -21.96
N ALA A 406 7.58 -12.37 -21.15
CA ALA A 406 8.96 -11.94 -21.03
C ALA A 406 9.97 -12.96 -21.57
N LEU A 407 9.51 -13.99 -22.30
CA LEU A 407 10.37 -15.06 -22.83
C LEU A 407 11.31 -14.59 -23.95
N VAL A 408 10.89 -13.59 -24.74
CA VAL A 408 11.71 -13.02 -25.81
C VAL A 408 12.15 -11.61 -25.44
N THR A 409 13.45 -11.34 -25.59
CA THR A 409 14.02 -10.01 -25.40
C THR A 409 14.04 -9.29 -26.75
N PRO A 410 13.41 -8.11 -26.88
CA PRO A 410 13.48 -7.34 -28.13
C PRO A 410 14.92 -6.95 -28.48
N SER A 411 15.23 -6.78 -29.77
CA SER A 411 16.54 -6.31 -30.22
C SER A 411 16.90 -4.95 -29.62
N LEU A 412 18.20 -4.70 -29.43
CA LEU A 412 18.67 -3.42 -28.88
C LEU A 412 18.30 -2.24 -29.80
N SER A 413 18.33 -2.45 -31.12
CA SER A 413 17.87 -1.47 -32.11
C SER A 413 16.41 -1.08 -31.91
N LEU A 414 15.50 -2.05 -31.73
CA LEU A 414 14.09 -1.79 -31.46
C LEU A 414 13.89 -1.09 -30.12
N GLN A 415 14.61 -1.53 -29.08
CA GLN A 415 14.56 -0.90 -27.76
C GLN A 415 14.97 0.59 -27.82
N LYS A 416 16.05 0.91 -28.53
CA LYS A 416 16.57 2.29 -28.66
C LYS A 416 15.62 3.25 -29.38
N LYS A 417 14.64 2.76 -30.15
CA LYS A 417 13.56 3.59 -30.70
C LYS A 417 12.65 4.16 -29.62
N ILE A 418 12.65 3.57 -28.41
CA ILE A 418 11.86 4.04 -27.27
C ILE A 418 12.77 4.82 -26.31
N PHE A 419 12.45 6.08 -26.08
CA PHE A 419 13.23 7.02 -25.24
C PHE A 419 14.67 7.20 -25.75
N PRO A 420 14.91 7.56 -27.02
CA PRO A 420 16.26 7.67 -27.59
C PRO A 420 17.14 8.72 -26.89
N MET A 421 16.53 9.67 -26.18
CA MET A 421 17.23 10.70 -25.39
C MET A 421 18.00 10.12 -24.19
N VAL A 422 17.73 8.86 -23.79
CA VAL A 422 18.40 8.24 -22.65
C VAL A 422 19.91 8.11 -22.90
N GLU A 423 20.31 7.75 -24.11
CA GLU A 423 21.73 7.59 -24.48
C GLU A 423 22.51 8.90 -24.33
N GLU A 424 21.95 10.00 -24.84
CA GLU A 424 22.53 11.34 -24.73
C GLU A 424 22.71 11.74 -23.26
N TRP A 425 21.67 11.56 -22.44
CA TRP A 425 21.77 11.90 -21.01
C TRP A 425 22.71 10.99 -20.23
N GLN A 426 22.80 9.71 -20.59
CA GLN A 426 23.77 8.80 -19.98
C GLN A 426 25.20 9.21 -20.32
N GLN A 427 25.47 9.66 -21.54
CA GLN A 427 26.77 10.19 -21.94
C GLN A 427 27.07 11.51 -21.24
N ASN A 428 26.14 12.47 -21.24
CA ASN A 428 26.31 13.76 -20.57
C ASN A 428 26.62 13.62 -19.08
N MET A 429 25.99 12.65 -18.39
CA MET A 429 26.28 12.37 -16.97
C MET A 429 27.66 11.74 -16.73
N GLN A 430 28.23 11.05 -17.72
CA GLN A 430 29.59 10.51 -17.64
C GLN A 430 30.64 11.58 -17.89
N GLU A 431 30.35 12.52 -18.79
CA GLU A 431 31.26 13.62 -19.16
C GLU A 431 31.25 14.76 -18.14
N ASP A 432 30.08 15.09 -17.58
CA ASP A 432 29.91 16.12 -16.56
C ASP A 432 29.42 15.55 -15.22
N SER A 433 30.38 15.32 -14.33
CA SER A 433 30.12 14.83 -12.96
C SER A 433 29.18 15.73 -12.14
N SER A 434 29.02 17.02 -12.50
CA SER A 434 28.10 17.92 -11.79
C SER A 434 26.62 17.63 -12.08
N CYS A 435 26.34 16.99 -13.21
CA CYS A 435 25.02 16.53 -13.62
C CYS A 435 24.71 15.10 -13.11
N GLN A 436 25.70 14.38 -12.59
CA GLN A 436 25.56 13.00 -12.16
C GLN A 436 24.86 12.90 -10.79
N THR A 437 23.63 12.42 -10.79
CA THR A 437 22.88 12.16 -9.54
C THR A 437 22.38 10.73 -9.46
N ILE A 438 22.32 10.20 -8.23
CA ILE A 438 21.78 8.86 -7.95
C ILE A 438 20.34 8.72 -8.48
N CYS A 439 19.52 9.76 -8.30
CA CYS A 439 18.16 9.77 -8.81
C CYS A 439 18.10 9.81 -10.35
N GLY A 440 18.98 10.59 -10.98
CA GLY A 440 19.09 10.66 -12.44
C GLY A 440 19.46 9.30 -13.04
N GLU A 441 20.51 8.67 -12.52
CA GLU A 441 20.89 7.32 -12.95
C GLU A 441 19.79 6.29 -12.72
N GLY A 442 19.15 6.33 -11.55
CA GLY A 442 18.06 5.41 -11.19
C GLY A 442 16.87 5.54 -12.14
N PHE A 443 16.50 6.77 -12.50
CA PHE A 443 15.41 7.04 -13.43
C PHE A 443 15.77 6.66 -14.87
N LEU A 444 16.99 6.96 -15.34
CA LEU A 444 17.43 6.54 -16.68
C LEU A 444 17.49 5.01 -16.80
N LYS A 445 17.99 4.30 -15.78
CA LYS A 445 17.96 2.82 -15.70
C LYS A 445 16.53 2.29 -15.73
N LEU A 446 15.60 2.96 -15.05
CA LEU A 446 14.18 2.63 -15.15
C LEU A 446 13.67 2.80 -16.58
N LEU A 447 13.94 3.92 -17.26
CA LEU A 447 13.49 4.13 -18.64
C LEU A 447 13.99 3.05 -19.60
N VAL A 448 15.25 2.59 -19.45
CA VAL A 448 15.78 1.45 -20.20
C VAL A 448 14.96 0.18 -19.94
N GLU A 449 14.63 -0.11 -18.68
CA GLU A 449 13.78 -1.25 -18.32
C GLU A 449 12.40 -1.15 -19.00
N LEU A 450 11.81 0.05 -19.02
CA LEU A 450 10.50 0.29 -19.61
C LEU A 450 10.48 -0.01 -21.11
N ARG A 451 11.58 0.16 -21.86
CA ARG A 451 11.64 -0.14 -23.31
C ARG A 451 11.19 -1.58 -23.59
N THR A 452 11.77 -2.53 -22.87
CA THR A 452 11.46 -3.95 -23.02
C THR A 452 10.02 -4.25 -22.59
N ILE A 453 9.56 -3.66 -21.49
CA ILE A 453 8.20 -3.87 -20.97
C ILE A 453 7.15 -3.33 -21.96
N ILE A 454 7.38 -2.15 -22.54
CA ILE A 454 6.48 -1.54 -23.53
C ILE A 454 6.36 -2.44 -24.75
N LEU A 455 7.48 -2.90 -25.30
CA LEU A 455 7.49 -3.75 -26.49
C LEU A 455 6.79 -5.09 -26.24
N GLN A 456 7.11 -5.75 -25.12
CA GLN A 456 6.49 -7.02 -24.73
C GLN A 456 4.98 -6.90 -24.48
N ASP A 457 4.53 -5.87 -23.76
CA ASP A 457 3.11 -5.68 -23.45
C ASP A 457 2.31 -5.15 -24.64
N ALA A 458 2.95 -4.40 -25.54
CA ALA A 458 2.31 -3.90 -26.76
C ALA A 458 1.81 -5.03 -27.65
N VAL A 459 2.49 -6.19 -27.68
CA VAL A 459 2.04 -7.37 -28.44
C VAL A 459 0.61 -7.76 -28.05
N PHE A 460 0.28 -7.72 -26.77
CA PHE A 460 -1.05 -8.09 -26.25
C PHE A 460 -2.04 -6.96 -26.39
N PHE A 461 -1.66 -5.74 -26.00
CA PHE A 461 -2.58 -4.61 -26.06
C PHE A 461 -2.95 -4.20 -27.49
N LYS A 462 -2.04 -4.37 -28.47
CA LYS A 462 -2.34 -4.13 -29.88
C LYS A 462 -3.38 -5.12 -30.43
N GLN A 463 -3.43 -6.34 -29.90
CA GLN A 463 -4.49 -7.30 -30.24
C GLN A 463 -5.83 -6.93 -29.58
N LEU A 464 -5.79 -6.47 -28.32
CA LEU A 464 -7.00 -6.13 -27.56
C LEU A 464 -7.66 -4.82 -28.02
N VAL A 465 -6.86 -3.79 -28.31
CA VAL A 465 -7.32 -2.45 -28.70
C VAL A 465 -6.44 -1.91 -29.84
N PRO A 466 -6.53 -2.48 -31.06
CA PRO A 466 -5.67 -2.10 -32.19
C PRO A 466 -5.79 -0.62 -32.58
N ASP A 467 -6.99 -0.04 -32.43
CA ASP A 467 -7.28 1.36 -32.75
C ASP A 467 -6.78 2.35 -31.69
N HIS A 468 -6.06 1.91 -30.66
CA HIS A 468 -5.54 2.80 -29.64
C HIS A 468 -4.42 3.69 -30.23
N GLU A 469 -4.48 4.99 -29.96
CA GLU A 469 -3.58 6.02 -30.52
C GLU A 469 -2.08 5.70 -30.37
N ILE A 470 -1.69 5.03 -29.28
CA ILE A 470 -0.30 4.55 -29.07
C ILE A 470 0.19 3.69 -30.23
N PHE A 471 -0.64 2.82 -30.79
CA PHE A 471 -0.24 1.89 -31.84
C PHE A 471 -0.15 2.53 -33.23
N SER A 472 -0.53 3.80 -33.35
CA SER A 472 -0.24 4.63 -34.52
C SER A 472 1.22 5.10 -34.55
N HIS A 473 1.96 4.97 -33.45
CA HIS A 473 3.37 5.36 -33.40
C HIS A 473 4.24 4.41 -34.24
N GLU A 474 5.22 4.97 -34.96
CA GLU A 474 6.07 4.26 -35.94
C GLU A 474 6.76 3.00 -35.37
N VAL A 475 7.14 3.04 -34.09
CA VAL A 475 7.79 1.92 -33.41
C VAL A 475 6.95 0.64 -33.44
N PHE A 476 5.62 0.75 -33.39
CA PHE A 476 4.71 -0.39 -33.42
C PHE A 476 4.24 -0.76 -34.83
N GLN A 477 4.64 0.01 -35.84
CA GLN A 477 4.32 -0.23 -37.25
C GLN A 477 5.51 -0.79 -38.04
N CYS A 478 6.72 -0.72 -37.48
CA CYS A 478 7.91 -1.19 -38.15
C CYS A 478 7.97 -2.74 -38.24
N GLU A 479 8.68 -3.23 -39.26
CA GLU A 479 8.89 -4.66 -39.49
C GLU A 479 9.56 -5.34 -38.29
N GLU A 480 10.55 -4.68 -37.69
CA GLU A 480 11.28 -5.18 -36.53
C GLU A 480 10.36 -5.50 -35.33
N PHE A 481 9.36 -4.65 -35.06
CA PHE A 481 8.36 -4.93 -34.03
C PHE A 481 7.42 -6.07 -34.42
N THR A 482 7.05 -6.15 -35.71
CA THR A 482 6.17 -7.21 -36.22
C THR A 482 6.83 -8.57 -36.09
N THR A 483 8.09 -8.69 -36.53
CA THR A 483 8.91 -9.90 -36.37
C THR A 483 9.06 -10.30 -34.89
N PHE A 484 9.36 -9.32 -34.02
CA PHE A 484 9.43 -9.56 -32.57
C PHE A 484 8.10 -10.08 -32.00
N ALA A 485 6.97 -9.48 -32.41
CA ALA A 485 5.64 -9.88 -31.94
C ALA A 485 5.29 -11.31 -32.38
N GLU A 486 5.61 -11.69 -33.62
CA GLU A 486 5.43 -13.05 -34.13
C GLU A 486 6.29 -14.06 -33.38
N GLU A 487 7.57 -13.73 -33.15
CA GLU A 487 8.50 -14.58 -32.40
C GLU A 487 8.04 -14.79 -30.95
N LEU A 488 7.60 -13.72 -30.27
CA LEU A 488 7.10 -13.81 -28.91
C LEU A 488 5.85 -14.70 -28.82
N ASN A 489 4.88 -14.50 -29.72
CA ASN A 489 3.67 -15.35 -29.75
C ASN A 489 4.00 -16.81 -30.05
N ARG A 490 4.90 -17.07 -31.01
CA ARG A 490 5.37 -18.43 -31.33
C ARG A 490 6.04 -19.07 -30.10
N THR A 491 6.94 -18.35 -29.45
CA THR A 491 7.67 -18.83 -28.27
C THR A 491 6.74 -19.12 -27.10
N ILE A 492 5.75 -18.26 -26.85
CA ILE A 492 4.75 -18.50 -25.80
C ILE A 492 3.95 -19.77 -26.09
N ASN A 493 3.53 -19.98 -27.34
CA ASN A 493 2.74 -21.15 -27.73
C ASN A 493 3.55 -22.45 -27.70
N SER A 494 4.87 -22.39 -27.90
CA SER A 494 5.75 -23.57 -27.88
C SER A 494 6.40 -23.86 -26.52
N THR A 495 6.43 -22.89 -25.60
CA THR A 495 7.10 -23.03 -24.31
C THR A 495 6.14 -23.57 -23.27
N THR A 496 6.43 -24.77 -22.75
CA THR A 496 5.77 -25.27 -21.54
C THR A 496 6.25 -24.49 -20.31
N PRO A 497 5.35 -24.08 -19.40
CA PRO A 497 5.74 -23.47 -18.13
C PRO A 497 6.70 -24.40 -17.34
N PRO A 498 7.61 -23.84 -16.52
CA PRO A 498 8.49 -24.64 -15.67
C PRO A 498 7.70 -25.63 -14.79
N ALA A 499 8.27 -26.80 -14.54
CA ALA A 499 7.62 -27.88 -13.79
C ALA A 499 7.13 -27.42 -12.42
N GLU A 500 7.89 -26.56 -11.72
CA GLU A 500 7.51 -25.99 -10.44
C GLU A 500 6.22 -25.14 -10.53
N VAL A 501 6.04 -24.40 -11.62
CA VAL A 501 4.83 -23.59 -11.88
C VAL A 501 3.64 -24.48 -12.21
N GLU A 502 3.87 -25.55 -13.00
CA GLU A 502 2.85 -26.56 -13.32
C GLU A 502 2.41 -27.33 -12.07
N ILE A 503 3.36 -27.80 -11.25
CA ILE A 503 3.10 -28.49 -9.98
C ILE A 503 2.24 -27.62 -9.08
N GLN A 504 2.61 -26.35 -8.88
CA GLN A 504 1.83 -25.45 -8.03
C GLN A 504 0.43 -25.15 -8.59
N ARG A 505 0.23 -25.18 -9.91
CA ARG A 505 -1.11 -25.08 -10.51
C ARG A 505 -1.99 -26.28 -10.13
N VAL A 506 -1.41 -27.48 -10.04
CA VAL A 506 -2.16 -28.72 -9.80
C VAL A 506 -2.27 -29.10 -8.31
N VAL A 507 -1.42 -28.58 -7.43
CA VAL A 507 -1.43 -28.86 -5.98
C VAL A 507 -2.81 -28.64 -5.32
N PRO A 508 -3.55 -27.55 -5.58
CA PRO A 508 -4.89 -27.37 -5.00
C PRO A 508 -5.88 -28.45 -5.44
N GLU A 509 -5.83 -28.90 -6.69
CA GLU A 509 -6.69 -29.97 -7.20
C GLU A 509 -6.29 -31.33 -6.60
N ILE A 510 -4.98 -31.56 -6.42
CA ILE A 510 -4.46 -32.75 -5.72
C ILE A 510 -4.95 -32.76 -4.26
N ASN A 511 -4.81 -31.64 -3.54
CA ASN A 511 -5.25 -31.52 -2.15
C ASN A 511 -6.76 -31.69 -1.98
N SER A 512 -7.57 -31.13 -2.90
CA SER A 512 -9.02 -31.35 -2.90
C SER A 512 -9.34 -32.83 -3.07
N ARG A 513 -8.72 -33.49 -4.05
CA ARG A 513 -9.00 -34.91 -4.33
C ARG A 513 -8.53 -35.81 -3.19
N ILE A 514 -7.38 -35.53 -2.57
CA ILE A 514 -6.91 -36.25 -1.37
C ILE A 514 -7.90 -36.06 -0.22
N SER A 515 -8.44 -34.85 -0.04
CA SER A 515 -9.43 -34.56 1.00
C SER A 515 -10.76 -35.27 0.76
N ASP A 516 -11.22 -35.32 -0.49
CA ASP A 516 -12.42 -36.07 -0.91
C ASP A 516 -12.22 -37.57 -0.68
N LEU A 517 -11.05 -38.09 -1.04
CA LEU A 517 -10.71 -39.50 -0.84
C LEU A 517 -10.65 -39.85 0.65
N SER A 518 -10.02 -39.00 1.46
CA SER A 518 -9.97 -39.15 2.92
C SER A 518 -11.37 -39.15 3.54
N SER A 519 -12.26 -38.31 3.02
CA SER A 519 -13.68 -38.26 3.45
C SER A 519 -14.45 -39.52 3.05
N GLN A 520 -14.20 -40.08 1.86
CA GLN A 520 -14.77 -41.36 1.43
C GLN A 520 -14.25 -42.53 2.26
N ILE A 521 -12.97 -42.54 2.62
CA ILE A 521 -12.38 -43.57 3.50
C ILE A 521 -13.00 -43.48 4.90
N GLN A 522 -13.17 -42.28 5.45
CA GLN A 522 -13.81 -42.10 6.75
C GLN A 522 -15.30 -42.49 6.75
N SER A 523 -16.03 -42.23 5.66
CA SER A 523 -17.43 -42.63 5.55
C SER A 523 -17.59 -44.15 5.46
N LEU A 524 -16.71 -44.82 4.70
CA LEU A 524 -16.63 -46.27 4.65
C LEU A 524 -16.28 -46.86 6.02
N TYR A 525 -15.28 -46.31 6.72
CA TYR A 525 -14.89 -46.77 8.06
C TYR A 525 -16.04 -46.65 9.08
N ARG A 526 -16.85 -45.59 8.99
CA ARG A 526 -18.05 -45.41 9.83
C ARG A 526 -19.18 -46.37 9.46
N ALA A 527 -19.31 -46.74 8.18
CA ALA A 527 -20.29 -47.72 7.70
C ALA A 527 -19.91 -49.16 8.09
N SER A 528 -18.62 -49.47 8.24
CA SER A 528 -18.12 -50.83 8.49
C SER A 528 -18.22 -51.32 9.95
N GLY A 529 -18.66 -50.49 10.91
CA GLY A 529 -19.00 -50.91 12.27
C GLY A 529 -17.99 -51.83 12.99
N SER A 530 -17.01 -51.24 13.68
CA SER A 530 -16.24 -51.81 14.82
C SER A 530 -15.71 -53.26 14.83
N ASN A 531 -15.78 -54.07 13.77
CA ASN A 531 -15.17 -55.40 13.78
C ASN A 531 -14.37 -55.69 12.52
N ASN A 532 -13.05 -55.75 12.74
CA ASN A 532 -11.98 -56.35 11.97
C ASN A 532 -11.46 -55.63 10.71
N ALA A 533 -10.14 -55.41 10.78
CA ALA A 533 -9.15 -55.13 9.75
C ALA A 533 -9.70 -54.66 8.41
N VAL A 534 -9.48 -53.38 8.10
CA VAL A 534 -9.35 -52.96 6.70
C VAL A 534 -8.30 -53.87 6.08
N SER A 535 -8.71 -54.81 5.22
CA SER A 535 -7.78 -55.73 4.55
C SER A 535 -6.72 -54.90 3.83
N ASN A 536 -5.45 -55.26 3.98
CA ASN A 536 -4.34 -54.59 3.26
C ASN A 536 -4.63 -54.49 1.74
N GLU A 537 -5.39 -55.43 1.18
CA GLU A 537 -5.88 -55.44 -0.20
C GLU A 537 -6.74 -54.22 -0.56
N VAL A 538 -7.56 -53.70 0.36
CA VAL A 538 -8.39 -52.51 0.09
C VAL A 538 -7.52 -51.25 0.08
N ILE A 539 -6.52 -51.18 0.96
CA ILE A 539 -5.55 -50.07 1.00
C ILE A 539 -4.65 -50.11 -0.25
N GLU A 540 -4.20 -51.29 -0.68
CA GLU A 540 -3.41 -51.47 -1.91
C GLU A 540 -4.22 -51.14 -3.16
N ALA A 541 -5.48 -51.60 -3.24
CA ALA A 541 -6.35 -51.29 -4.36
C ALA A 541 -6.62 -49.78 -4.47
N ILE A 542 -6.79 -49.09 -3.34
CA ILE A 542 -6.98 -47.63 -3.30
C ILE A 542 -5.67 -46.91 -3.70
N SER A 543 -4.53 -47.28 -3.12
CA SER A 543 -3.22 -46.70 -3.45
C SER A 543 -2.86 -46.89 -4.92
N SER A 544 -3.08 -48.08 -5.47
CA SER A 544 -2.84 -48.37 -6.89
C SER A 544 -3.74 -47.55 -7.81
N ASN A 545 -5.01 -47.37 -7.47
CA ASN A 545 -5.95 -46.58 -8.28
C ASN A 545 -5.64 -45.07 -8.21
N VAL A 546 -5.14 -44.57 -7.07
CA VAL A 546 -4.65 -43.19 -6.92
C VAL A 546 -3.41 -42.96 -7.78
N VAL A 547 -2.41 -43.85 -7.72
CA VAL A 547 -1.18 -43.78 -8.52
C VAL A 547 -1.51 -43.84 -10.01
N LYS A 548 -2.35 -44.80 -10.43
CA LYS A 548 -2.70 -44.98 -11.84
C LYS A 548 -3.46 -43.78 -12.43
N LYS A 549 -4.36 -43.17 -11.66
CA LYS A 549 -5.07 -41.94 -12.09
C LYS A 549 -4.18 -40.71 -12.05
N MET A 550 -3.18 -40.66 -11.16
CA MET A 550 -2.15 -39.63 -11.19
C MET A 550 -1.27 -39.78 -12.43
N GLU A 551 -0.88 -41.00 -12.80
CA GLU A 551 -0.10 -41.30 -14.00
C GLU A 551 -0.88 -40.98 -15.30
N GLU A 552 -2.17 -41.33 -15.37
CA GLU A 552 -3.01 -41.05 -16.55
C GLU A 552 -3.20 -39.55 -16.83
N LYS A 553 -3.23 -38.71 -15.78
CA LYS A 553 -3.53 -37.27 -15.90
C LYS A 553 -2.29 -36.37 -15.83
N PHE A 554 -1.23 -36.83 -15.17
CA PHE A 554 0.00 -36.08 -14.92
C PHE A 554 1.27 -36.77 -15.42
N GLY A 555 1.16 -37.91 -16.12
CA GLY A 555 2.31 -38.67 -16.64
C GLY A 555 3.27 -37.84 -17.49
N ASN A 556 2.78 -36.83 -18.19
CA ASN A 556 3.62 -35.90 -18.95
C ASN A 556 4.37 -34.87 -18.07
N ALA A 557 3.83 -34.51 -16.90
CA ALA A 557 4.46 -33.57 -15.96
C ALA A 557 5.41 -34.26 -14.97
N LEU A 558 5.12 -35.52 -14.60
CA LEU A 558 5.95 -36.35 -13.73
C LEU A 558 7.00 -37.17 -14.49
N GLY A 559 6.85 -37.31 -15.82
CA GLY A 559 7.72 -38.10 -16.70
C GLY A 559 9.16 -37.60 -16.87
N ILE A 560 9.58 -36.55 -16.18
CA ILE A 560 10.99 -36.09 -16.17
C ILE A 560 11.81 -36.81 -15.07
N TYR A 561 11.15 -37.53 -14.15
CA TYR A 561 11.84 -38.36 -13.14
C TYR A 561 11.35 -39.81 -13.17
N THR A 562 11.76 -40.56 -14.19
CA THR A 562 11.80 -42.02 -14.09
C THR A 562 13.26 -42.48 -14.08
N GLN A 563 13.83 -42.66 -12.87
CA GLN A 563 14.67 -43.82 -12.67
C GLN A 563 13.79 -44.97 -12.16
N PRO A 564 14.00 -46.21 -12.60
CA PRO A 564 13.14 -47.33 -12.21
C PRO A 564 13.21 -47.56 -10.70
N LEU A 565 12.05 -47.66 -10.06
CA LEU A 565 11.85 -48.02 -8.64
C LEU A 565 12.24 -49.47 -8.30
N SER A 566 13.05 -50.14 -9.13
CA SER A 566 13.53 -51.51 -8.90
C SER A 566 14.72 -51.61 -7.92
N SER A 567 15.15 -50.51 -7.29
CA SER A 567 16.30 -50.50 -6.37
C SER A 567 15.95 -50.29 -4.89
N ILE A 568 14.68 -50.10 -4.52
CA ILE A 568 14.29 -49.84 -3.11
C ILE A 568 14.00 -51.15 -2.32
N SER A 569 13.87 -52.32 -2.96
CA SER A 569 13.70 -53.58 -2.23
C SER A 569 15.00 -54.21 -1.71
N ALA A 570 16.18 -53.73 -2.14
CA ALA A 570 17.46 -54.33 -1.77
C ALA A 570 18.08 -53.75 -0.47
N THR A 571 17.63 -52.58 0.00
CA THR A 571 18.20 -51.91 1.19
C THR A 571 17.42 -52.15 2.48
N ALA A 572 16.21 -52.72 2.43
CA ALA A 572 15.41 -53.05 3.62
C ALA A 572 15.82 -54.38 4.30
N ASN A 573 16.48 -55.31 3.59
CA ASN A 573 16.85 -56.62 4.12
C ASN A 573 18.25 -56.68 4.77
N ILE A 574 19.06 -55.62 4.68
CA ILE A 574 20.40 -55.58 5.31
C ILE A 574 20.34 -54.99 6.74
N ALA A 575 19.30 -54.22 7.08
CA ALA A 575 19.14 -53.61 8.41
C ALA A 575 18.53 -54.55 9.47
N ALA A 576 17.91 -55.67 9.08
CA ALA A 576 17.27 -56.61 10.00
C ALA A 576 18.20 -57.67 10.59
N ASN A 577 19.37 -57.92 10.00
CA ASN A 577 20.32 -58.95 10.45
C ASN A 577 21.46 -58.43 11.36
N THR A 578 21.55 -57.12 11.59
CA THR A 578 22.57 -56.51 12.46
C THR A 578 22.05 -56.18 13.87
N ALA A 579 20.75 -56.31 14.14
CA ALA A 579 20.16 -56.00 15.43
C ALA A 579 20.15 -57.19 16.43
N THR A 580 20.53 -58.40 16.00
CA THR A 580 20.43 -59.63 16.81
C THR A 580 21.76 -60.10 17.41
N SER A 581 22.91 -59.46 17.12
CA SER A 581 24.22 -59.91 17.65
C SER A 581 24.82 -59.06 18.78
N THR A 582 24.26 -57.90 19.13
CA THR A 582 24.89 -56.98 20.09
C THR A 582 24.34 -57.05 21.52
N ARG A 583 23.57 -58.10 21.87
CA ARG A 583 23.06 -58.33 23.24
C ARG A 583 23.76 -59.52 23.92
N ARG A 584 25.09 -59.62 23.86
CA ARG A 584 25.90 -60.51 24.72
C ARG A 584 27.40 -60.20 24.65
N ARG A 585 27.91 -59.41 25.61
CA ARG A 585 29.31 -59.21 26.10
C ARG A 585 29.50 -57.72 26.43
N GLY A 586 29.92 -57.25 27.59
CA GLY A 586 30.34 -57.75 28.90
C GLY A 586 30.62 -56.47 29.72
N ARG A 587 30.13 -56.30 30.96
CA ARG A 587 30.86 -56.61 32.20
C ARG A 587 32.40 -56.55 32.05
N ARG A 588 32.97 -55.36 32.20
CA ARG A 588 33.86 -54.98 33.31
C ARG A 588 34.18 -53.49 33.23
#